data_AF-A0A430VCG3-F1
#
_entry.id   AF-A0A430VCG3-F1
#
_cell.length_a   1.000
_cell.length_b   1.000
_cell.length_c   1.000
_cell.angle_alpha   90.00
_cell.angle_beta   90.00
_cell.angle_gamma   90.00
#
_symmetry.space_group_name_H-M   'P 1'
#
loop_
_entity.id
_entity.type
_entity.pdbx_description
1 polymer ?
#
loop_
_entity_poly.entity_id
_entity_poly.type
_entity_poly.pdbx_seq_one_letter_code
_entity_poly.pdbx_strand_id
1 'polypeptide(L)'
;MKTDRNQLRFNQVLLTFLLPLAALLDFPLLVYLLFLLMVSQHTPWDLMVALKRALGIPARLVEEDPRPHRFARTLGAVFLGLSSLFLLLGLKGVGYTLALVVALLAFVNLAFGFCLGCFLYLHLRYARALITGK
;
A
#
# COMPACT_ATOMS: atom_id res chain seq x y z
N MET A 1 -18.44 -10.04 -4.56
CA MET A 1 -18.02 -9.40 -3.29
C MET A 1 -17.61 -8.00 -3.65
N LYS A 2 -18.21 -6.99 -3.03
CA LYS A 2 -18.00 -5.59 -3.42
C LYS A 2 -16.74 -5.02 -2.76
N THR A 3 -15.88 -4.36 -3.53
CA THR A 3 -14.67 -3.69 -3.07
C THR A 3 -14.87 -2.17 -3.14
N ASP A 4 -14.42 -1.42 -2.14
CA ASP A 4 -14.50 0.05 -2.12
C ASP A 4 -13.33 0.67 -2.91
N ARG A 5 -13.61 1.11 -4.13
CA ARG A 5 -12.60 1.71 -5.03
C ARG A 5 -12.05 3.03 -4.49
N ASN A 6 -12.85 3.82 -3.79
CA ASN A 6 -12.40 5.08 -3.22
C ASN A 6 -11.42 4.86 -2.07
N GLN A 7 -11.55 3.77 -1.31
CA GLN A 7 -10.57 3.41 -0.28
C GLN A 7 -9.21 3.06 -0.90
N LEU A 8 -9.19 2.35 -2.04
CA LEU A 8 -7.97 2.02 -2.76
C LEU A 8 -7.25 3.28 -3.27
N ARG A 9 -8.00 4.20 -3.91
CA ARG A 9 -7.44 5.47 -4.39
C ARG A 9 -6.94 6.35 -3.25
N PHE A 10 -7.66 6.40 -2.13
CA PHE A 10 -7.25 7.17 -0.96
C PHE A 10 -5.88 6.73 -0.43
N ASN A 11 -5.67 5.41 -0.29
CA ASN A 11 -4.36 4.88 0.12
C ASN A 11 -3.26 5.19 -0.90
N GLN A 12 -3.55 5.06 -2.21
CA GLN A 12 -2.59 5.38 -3.26
C GLN A 12 -2.17 6.85 -3.23
N VAL A 13 -3.13 7.77 -3.13
CA VAL A 13 -2.86 9.21 -3.02
C VAL A 13 -2.00 9.50 -1.79
N LEU A 14 -2.37 8.98 -0.62
CA LEU A 14 -1.58 9.16 0.60
C LEU A 14 -0.14 8.69 0.41
N LEU A 15 0.08 7.46 -0.05
CA LEU A 15 1.43 6.91 -0.22
C LEU A 15 2.24 7.66 -1.28
N THR A 16 1.63 8.01 -2.41
CA THR A 16 2.28 8.73 -3.51
C THR A 16 2.74 10.14 -3.11
N PHE A 17 1.98 10.86 -2.29
CA PHE A 17 2.34 12.23 -1.91
C PHE A 17 3.13 12.31 -0.60
N LEU A 18 2.73 11.54 0.43
CA LEU A 18 3.34 11.68 1.75
C LEU A 18 4.71 11.00 1.85
N LEU A 19 5.00 9.92 1.10
CA LEU A 19 6.31 9.27 1.18
C LEU A 19 7.45 10.11 0.57
N PRO A 20 7.28 10.72 -0.62
CA PRO A 20 8.29 11.66 -1.13
C PRO A 20 8.40 12.90 -0.26
N LEU A 21 7.28 13.40 0.28
CA LEU A 21 7.30 14.52 1.22
C LEU A 21 8.06 14.18 2.51
N ALA A 22 7.88 12.96 3.05
CA ALA A 22 8.64 12.46 4.20
C ALA A 22 10.14 12.42 3.91
N ALA A 23 10.52 11.95 2.72
CA ALA A 23 11.91 11.89 2.30
C ALA A 23 12.51 13.28 2.09
N LEU A 24 11.75 14.22 1.51
CA LEU A 24 12.19 15.58 1.26
C LEU A 24 12.38 16.40 2.54
N LEU A 25 11.48 16.21 3.51
CA LEU A 25 11.53 16.88 4.82
C LEU A 25 12.42 16.16 5.85
N ASP A 26 13.05 15.05 5.47
CA ASP A 26 13.77 14.12 6.36
C ASP A 26 12.96 13.80 7.64
N PHE A 27 11.66 13.55 7.46
CA PHE A 27 10.70 13.35 8.54
C PHE A 27 10.25 11.87 8.59
N PRO A 28 11.07 10.96 9.18
CA PRO A 28 10.80 9.52 9.18
C PRO A 28 9.54 9.16 9.95
N LEU A 29 9.08 10.03 10.85
CA LEU A 29 7.83 9.88 11.60
C LEU A 29 6.63 9.69 10.66
N LEU A 30 6.63 10.33 9.49
CA LEU A 30 5.56 10.20 8.51
C LEU A 30 5.54 8.81 7.87
N VAL A 31 6.72 8.22 7.65
CA VAL A 31 6.86 6.83 7.16
C VAL A 31 6.32 5.85 8.20
N TYR A 32 6.66 6.05 9.48
CA TYR A 32 6.14 5.23 10.59
C TYR A 32 4.62 5.35 10.72
N LEU A 33 4.08 6.56 10.62
CA LEU A 33 2.63 6.79 10.66
C LEU A 33 1.92 6.06 9.51
N LEU A 34 2.44 6.18 8.28
CA LEU A 34 1.88 5.49 7.12
C LEU A 34 1.97 3.97 7.24
N PHE A 35 3.07 3.45 7.79
CA PHE A 35 3.21 2.04 8.10
C PHE A 35 2.12 1.57 9.09
N LEU A 36 1.91 2.30 10.18
CA LEU A 36 0.85 2.00 11.16
C LEU A 36 -0.55 2.03 10.54
N LEU A 37 -0.83 3.00 9.66
CA LEU A 37 -2.10 3.10 8.92
C LEU A 37 -2.27 1.97 7.88
N MET A 38 -1.19 1.41 7.34
CA MET A 38 -1.25 0.22 6.48
C MET A 38 -1.47 -1.06 7.30
N VAL A 39 -0.86 -1.16 8.47
CA VAL A 39 -1.05 -2.30 9.38
C VAL A 39 -2.46 -2.31 9.96
N SER A 40 -3.02 -1.15 10.32
CA SER A 40 -4.40 -1.06 10.86
C SER A 40 -5.46 -1.63 9.92
N GLN A 41 -5.20 -1.63 8.60
CA GLN A 41 -6.10 -2.23 7.61
C GLN A 41 -6.20 -3.76 7.71
N HIS A 42 -5.28 -4.40 8.45
CA HIS A 42 -5.31 -5.84 8.75
C HIS A 42 -5.95 -6.12 10.12
N THR A 43 -6.30 -5.09 10.87
CA THR A 43 -6.92 -5.16 12.19
C THR A 43 -8.42 -4.85 12.06
N PRO A 44 -9.30 -5.34 12.97
CA PRO A 44 -10.71 -4.94 12.99
C PRO A 44 -10.94 -3.43 13.13
N TRP A 45 -9.95 -2.71 13.66
CA TRP A 45 -9.96 -1.25 13.82
C TRP A 45 -9.19 -0.58 12.68
N ASP A 46 -9.82 -0.50 11.50
CA ASP A 46 -9.19 0.12 10.33
C ASP A 46 -9.19 1.65 10.45
N LEU A 47 -8.11 2.20 11.03
CA LEU A 47 -7.89 3.64 11.17
C LEU A 47 -7.90 4.36 9.81
N MET A 48 -7.54 3.68 8.72
CA MET A 48 -7.59 4.26 7.38
C MET A 48 -9.04 4.52 6.95
N VAL A 49 -9.96 3.61 7.30
CA VAL A 49 -11.40 3.81 7.04
C VAL A 49 -11.96 4.92 7.93
N ALA A 50 -11.55 4.98 9.20
CA ALA A 50 -11.93 6.07 10.09
C ALA A 50 -11.45 7.43 9.55
N LEU A 51 -10.20 7.51 9.08
CA LEU A 51 -9.63 8.71 8.48
C LEU A 51 -10.37 9.11 7.19
N LYS A 52 -10.62 8.14 6.29
CA LYS A 52 -11.41 8.37 5.07
C LYS A 52 -12.80 8.91 5.40
N ARG A 53 -13.47 8.36 6.42
CA ARG A 53 -14.80 8.77 6.86
C ARG A 53 -14.78 10.16 7.48
N ALA A 54 -13.75 10.48 8.28
CA ALA A 54 -13.54 11.81 8.84
C ALA A 54 -13.33 12.87 7.74
N LEU A 55 -12.67 12.50 6.65
CA LEU A 55 -12.49 13.34 5.46
C LEU A 55 -13.74 13.42 4.55
N GLY A 56 -14.85 12.78 4.91
CA GLY A 56 -16.11 12.85 4.16
C GLY A 56 -16.08 12.14 2.80
N ILE A 57 -15.11 11.26 2.54
CA ILE A 57 -14.97 10.61 1.23
C ILE A 57 -15.99 9.47 1.11
N PRO A 58 -16.90 9.48 0.12
CA PRO A 58 -17.93 8.44 0.00
C PRO A 58 -17.33 7.07 -0.37
N ALA A 59 -17.99 6.01 0.06
CA ALA A 59 -17.69 4.66 -0.41
C ALA A 59 -18.20 4.45 -1.84
N ARG A 60 -17.35 3.91 -2.72
CA ARG A 60 -17.77 3.53 -4.08
C ARG A 60 -17.55 2.03 -4.22
N LEU A 61 -18.62 1.29 -3.97
CA LEU A 61 -18.64 -0.16 -4.07
C LEU A 61 -18.68 -0.58 -5.54
N VAL A 62 -17.65 -1.32 -5.96
CA VAL A 62 -17.55 -1.91 -7.31
C VAL A 62 -17.40 -3.43 -7.15
N GLU A 63 -17.98 -4.19 -8.08
CA GLU A 63 -17.86 -5.65 -8.10
C GLU A 63 -16.46 -6.03 -8.64
N GLU A 64 -15.46 -6.01 -7.76
CA GLU A 64 -14.06 -6.37 -8.02
C GLU A 64 -13.61 -7.38 -6.95
N ASP A 65 -12.86 -8.43 -7.34
CA ASP A 65 -12.38 -9.46 -6.41
C ASP A 65 -11.42 -8.83 -5.36
N PRO A 66 -11.73 -8.91 -4.04
CA PRO A 66 -10.91 -8.30 -3.01
C PRO A 66 -9.58 -9.03 -2.76
N ARG A 67 -9.43 -10.29 -3.18
CA ARG A 67 -8.25 -11.13 -2.90
C ARG A 67 -6.93 -10.53 -3.41
N PRO A 68 -6.77 -10.17 -4.70
CA PRO A 68 -5.53 -9.59 -5.20
C PRO A 68 -5.21 -8.24 -4.54
N HIS A 69 -6.23 -7.45 -4.21
CA HIS A 69 -6.04 -6.17 -3.51
C HIS A 69 -5.51 -6.34 -2.09
N ARG A 70 -5.96 -7.35 -1.35
CA ARG A 70 -5.40 -7.65 -0.03
C ARG A 70 -3.93 -8.03 -0.11
N PHE A 71 -3.55 -8.86 -1.09
CA PHE A 71 -2.15 -9.21 -1.33
C PHE A 71 -1.29 -7.98 -1.61
N ALA A 72 -1.74 -7.09 -2.50
CA ALA A 72 -1.03 -5.85 -2.81
C ALA A 72 -0.85 -4.95 -1.58
N ARG A 73 -1.87 -4.86 -0.70
CA ARG A 73 -1.80 -4.10 0.55
C ARG A 73 -0.80 -4.69 1.53
N THR A 74 -0.80 -6.01 1.71
CA THR A 74 0.17 -6.70 2.59
C THR A 74 1.60 -6.50 2.08
N LEU A 75 1.81 -6.61 0.76
CA LEU A 75 3.11 -6.34 0.15
C LEU A 75 3.58 -4.91 0.44
N GLY A 76 2.72 -3.91 0.22
CA GLY A 76 3.01 -2.52 0.56
C GLY A 76 3.38 -2.32 2.03
N ALA A 77 2.65 -2.95 2.96
CA ALA A 77 2.95 -2.91 4.39
C ALA A 77 4.31 -3.53 4.73
N VAL A 78 4.70 -4.64 4.09
CA VAL A 78 6.02 -5.27 4.29
C VAL A 78 7.15 -4.33 3.84
N PHE A 79 7.04 -3.73 2.66
CA PHE A 79 8.06 -2.79 2.17
C PHE A 79 8.16 -1.53 3.04
N LEU A 80 7.02 -0.98 3.49
CA LEU A 80 6.97 0.13 4.45
C LEU A 80 7.53 -0.25 5.82
N GLY A 81 7.31 -1.48 6.27
CA GLY A 81 7.86 -2.00 7.53
C GLY A 81 9.38 -2.14 7.45
N LEU A 82 9.91 -2.67 6.34
CA LEU A 82 11.35 -2.72 6.09
C LEU A 82 11.95 -1.31 6.02
N SER A 83 11.31 -0.39 5.28
CA SER A 83 11.69 1.02 5.24
C SER A 83 11.77 1.61 6.66
N SER A 84 10.74 1.38 7.47
CA SER A 84 10.66 1.84 8.85
C SER A 84 11.80 1.28 9.71
N LEU A 85 12.09 -0.02 9.58
CA LEU A 85 13.16 -0.68 10.31
C LEU A 85 14.54 -0.09 9.94
N PHE A 86 14.81 0.14 8.65
CA PHE A 86 16.07 0.76 8.22
C PHE A 86 16.20 2.21 8.69
N LEU A 87 15.10 2.98 8.71
CA LEU A 87 15.09 4.33 9.27
C LEU A 87 15.39 4.32 10.78
N LEU A 88 14.84 3.34 11.53
CA LEU A 88 15.13 3.19 12.96
C LEU A 88 16.59 2.79 13.24
N LEU A 89 17.20 2.00 12.35
CA LEU A 89 18.61 1.63 12.41
C LEU A 89 19.56 2.76 11.99
N GLY A 90 19.04 3.95 11.64
CA GLY A 90 19.83 5.09 11.19
C GLY A 90 20.28 5.00 9.72
N LEU A 91 19.91 3.95 8.99
CA LEU A 91 20.21 3.76 7.57
C LEU A 91 19.22 4.53 6.69
N LYS A 92 19.25 5.87 6.80
CA LYS A 92 18.32 6.78 6.12
C LYS A 92 18.25 6.56 4.61
N GLY A 93 19.39 6.37 3.95
CA GLY A 93 19.46 6.15 2.50
C GLY A 93 18.64 4.94 2.05
N VAL A 94 18.81 3.80 2.73
CA VAL A 94 18.07 2.56 2.40
C VAL A 94 16.59 2.71 2.76
N GLY A 95 16.31 3.27 3.93
CA GLY A 95 14.95 3.50 4.41
C GLY A 95 14.11 4.36 3.46
N TYR A 96 14.61 5.52 3.05
CA TYR A 96 13.91 6.39 2.11
C TYR A 96 13.87 5.83 0.69
N THR A 97 14.90 5.10 0.25
CA THR A 97 14.86 4.44 -1.06
C THR A 97 13.71 3.44 -1.13
N LEU A 98 13.53 2.61 -0.11
CA LEU A 98 12.38 1.69 0.00
C LEU A 98 11.05 2.46 0.03
N ALA A 99 10.96 3.55 0.78
CA ALA A 99 9.77 4.40 0.83
C ALA A 99 9.42 4.98 -0.56
N LEU A 100 10.41 5.49 -1.28
CA LEU A 100 10.23 6.07 -2.61
C LEU A 100 9.84 5.01 -3.64
N VAL A 101 10.36 3.79 -3.53
CA VAL A 101 9.92 2.66 -4.36
C VAL A 101 8.42 2.40 -4.14
N VAL A 102 7.97 2.34 -2.89
CA VAL A 102 6.53 2.19 -2.56
C VAL A 102 5.71 3.36 -3.12
N ALA A 103 6.21 4.60 -3.01
CA ALA A 103 5.56 5.78 -3.56
C ALA A 103 5.42 5.70 -5.10
N LEU A 104 6.46 5.24 -5.79
CA LEU A 104 6.48 5.05 -7.23
C LEU A 104 5.47 3.98 -7.66
N LEU A 105 5.43 2.84 -6.96
CA LEU A 105 4.44 1.78 -7.18
C LEU A 105 3.01 2.28 -6.98
N ALA A 106 2.77 3.07 -5.93
CA ALA A 106 1.48 3.70 -5.67
C ALA A 106 1.13 4.71 -6.78
N PHE A 107 2.11 5.48 -7.26
CA PHE A 107 1.92 6.45 -8.34
C PHE A 107 1.56 5.78 -9.66
N VAL A 108 2.26 4.70 -10.03
CA VAL A 108 1.97 3.93 -11.25
C VAL A 108 0.52 3.40 -11.22
N ASN A 109 0.07 2.92 -10.06
CA ASN A 109 -1.29 2.46 -9.90
C ASN A 109 -2.31 3.60 -9.97
N LEU A 110 -1.97 4.77 -9.43
CA LEU A 110 -2.83 5.96 -9.46
C LEU A 110 -2.94 6.55 -10.88
N ALA A 111 -1.83 6.62 -11.62
CA ALA A 111 -1.73 7.24 -12.94
C ALA A 111 -2.21 6.31 -14.07
N PHE A 112 -1.80 5.04 -14.06
CA PHE A 112 -2.10 4.08 -15.12
C PHE A 112 -3.24 3.12 -14.76
N GLY A 113 -3.71 3.11 -13.50
CA GLY A 113 -4.65 2.09 -13.03
C GLY A 113 -4.02 0.70 -12.92
N PHE A 114 -2.70 0.58 -13.05
CA PHE A 114 -1.99 -0.69 -13.05
C PHE A 114 -1.48 -1.05 -11.65
N CYS A 115 -2.13 -2.03 -11.02
CA CYS A 115 -1.70 -2.53 -9.73
C CYS A 115 -0.70 -3.69 -9.89
N LEU A 116 0.59 -3.38 -9.80
CA LEU A 116 1.68 -4.36 -9.94
C LEU A 116 1.56 -5.53 -8.94
N GLY A 117 1.05 -5.29 -7.73
CA GLY A 117 0.76 -6.34 -6.76
C GLY A 117 -0.34 -7.31 -7.20
N CYS A 118 -1.38 -6.82 -7.90
CA CYS A 118 -2.41 -7.68 -8.48
C CYS A 118 -1.86 -8.54 -9.62
N PHE A 119 -0.99 -7.97 -10.46
CA PHE A 119 -0.31 -8.69 -11.53
C PHE A 119 0.60 -9.79 -10.98
N LEU A 120 1.41 -9.50 -9.96
CA LEU A 120 2.24 -10.48 -9.25
C LEU A 120 1.41 -11.62 -8.65
N TYR A 121 0.27 -11.30 -8.02
CA TYR A 121 -0.63 -12.31 -7.45
C TYR A 121 -1.14 -13.29 -8.51
N LEU A 122 -1.59 -12.76 -9.66
CA LEU A 122 -2.03 -13.58 -10.78
C LEU A 122 -0.89 -14.44 -11.32
N HIS A 123 0.29 -13.85 -11.52
CA HIS A 123 1.47 -14.57 -12.03
C HIS A 123 1.91 -15.69 -11.07
N LEU A 124 1.94 -15.43 -9.76
CA LEU A 124 2.20 -16.44 -8.72
C LEU A 124 1.15 -17.54 -8.71
N ARG A 125 -0.12 -17.21 -8.94
CA ARG A 125 -1.20 -18.20 -9.04
C ARG A 125 -1.03 -19.08 -10.29
N TYR A 126 -0.69 -18.50 -11.44
CA TYR A 126 -0.41 -19.25 -12.67
C TYR A 126 0.83 -20.14 -12.51
N ALA A 127 1.92 -19.61 -11.93
CA ALA A 127 3.12 -20.38 -11.65
C ALA A 127 2.84 -21.54 -10.69
N ARG A 128 2.04 -21.32 -9.63
CA ARG A 128 1.58 -22.40 -8.76
C ARG A 128 0.75 -23.44 -9.50
N ALA A 129 -0.18 -23.04 -10.37
CA ALA A 129 -0.97 -24.01 -11.14
C ALA A 129 -0.06 -24.91 -12.00
N LEU A 130 0.94 -24.32 -12.67
CA LEU A 130 1.94 -25.06 -13.44
C LEU A 130 2.78 -26.02 -12.58
N ILE A 131 3.23 -25.58 -11.40
CA ILE A 131 4.07 -26.40 -10.50
C ILE A 131 3.26 -27.52 -9.83
N THR A 132 1.97 -27.29 -9.55
CA THR A 132 1.12 -28.25 -8.82
C THR A 132 0.43 -29.25 -9.74
N GLY A 133 0.65 -29.18 -11.06
CA GLY A 133 0.20 -30.20 -12.03
C GLY A 133 -1.32 -30.43 -12.05
N LYS A 134 -2.12 -29.41 -11.77
CA LYS A 134 -3.59 -29.43 -11.85
C LYS A 134 -4.11 -28.32 -12.74
#